data_AF-A0AAJ4XZ12-F1
#
_entry.id   AF-A0AAJ4XZ12-F1
#
_cell.length_a   1.000
_cell.length_b   1.000
_cell.length_c   1.000
_cell.angle_alpha   90.00
_cell.angle_beta   90.00
_cell.angle_gamma   90.00
#
_symmetry.space_group_name_H-M   'P 1'
#
loop_
_entity.id
_entity.type
_entity.pdbx_description
1 polymer ?
#
loop_
_entity_poly.entity_id
_entity_poly.type
_entity_poly.pdbx_seq_one_letter_code
_entity_poly.pdbx_strand_id
1 'polypeptide(L)' 'MGIHEKPDGAFLDALGTEFAFAPPRHHGHDAEESIRAMRDGQVRVFVALGGNFVAAAPDTDLTEQALRRCRS' A
#
# COMPACT_ATOMS: atom_id res chain seq x y z
N MET A 1 -1.12 -13.96 13.85
CA MET A 1 -0.92 -14.47 12.48
C MET A 1 -1.91 -13.76 11.59
N GLY A 2 -1.44 -12.88 10.71
CA GLY A 2 -2.26 -12.00 9.88
C GLY A 2 -1.39 -11.27 8.86
N ILE A 3 -1.96 -10.30 8.16
CA ILE A 3 -1.19 -9.36 7.33
C ILE A 3 -0.56 -8.34 8.28
N HIS A 4 0.77 -8.22 8.24
CA HIS A 4 1.50 -7.19 8.99
C HIS A 4 2.17 -6.24 8.00
N GLU A 5 1.71 -5.00 8.02
CA GLU A 5 2.10 -3.93 7.10
C GLU A 5 3.45 -3.28 7.47
N LYS A 6 3.97 -3.56 8.66
CA LYS A 6 5.26 -3.02 9.16
C LYS A 6 6.17 -4.14 9.71
N PRO A 7 6.61 -5.08 8.85
CA PRO A 7 7.43 -6.21 9.28
C PRO A 7 8.69 -5.76 10.03
N ASP A 8 9.09 -6.54 11.04
CA ASP A 8 10.30 -6.29 11.80
C ASP A 8 11.57 -6.57 10.99
N GLY A 9 12.72 -6.12 11.51
CA GLY A 9 14.00 -6.27 10.83
C GLY A 9 14.39 -7.73 10.59
N ALA A 10 14.10 -8.62 11.53
CA ALA A 10 14.46 -10.03 11.46
C ALA A 10 13.69 -10.75 10.34
N PHE A 11 12.40 -10.44 10.18
CA PHE A 11 11.60 -10.95 9.07
C PHE A 11 12.13 -10.46 7.72
N LEU A 12 12.50 -9.18 7.61
CA LEU A 12 13.09 -8.64 6.38
C LEU A 12 14.42 -9.31 6.05
N ASP A 13 15.26 -9.63 7.04
CA ASP A 13 16.51 -10.36 6.81
C ASP A 13 16.28 -11.78 6.27
N ALA A 14 15.31 -12.49 6.85
CA ALA A 14 14.90 -13.81 6.38
C ALA A 14 14.34 -13.77 4.95
N LEU A 15 13.50 -12.77 4.64
CA LEU A 15 12.93 -12.57 3.32
C LEU A 15 14.00 -12.31 2.25
N GLY A 16 14.99 -11.46 2.58
CA GLY A 16 16.09 -11.17 1.68
C GLY A 16 16.98 -12.38 1.41
N THR A 17 17.19 -13.22 2.43
CA THR A 17 17.96 -14.46 2.32
C THR A 17 17.26 -15.49 1.42
N GLU A 18 15.97 -15.72 1.64
CA GLU A 18 15.20 -16.74 0.90
C GLU A 18 15.08 -16.42 -0.60
N PHE A 19 14.80 -15.16 -0.93
CA PHE A 19 14.52 -14.74 -2.32
C PHE A 19 15.70 -14.01 -2.99
N ALA A 20 16.86 -13.95 -2.33
CA ALA A 20 18.08 -13.34 -2.84
C ALA A 20 17.92 -11.88 -3.32
N PHE A 21 17.24 -11.05 -2.53
CA PHE A 21 17.11 -9.61 -2.78
C PHE A 21 17.32 -8.80 -1.48
N ALA A 22 17.38 -7.47 -1.60
CA ALA A 22 17.47 -6.57 -0.45
C ALA A 22 16.10 -5.91 -0.19
N PRO A 23 15.34 -6.34 0.83
CA PRO A 23 14.05 -5.74 1.13
C PRO A 23 14.19 -4.27 1.58
N PRO A 24 13.31 -3.36 1.14
CA PRO A 24 13.27 -2.01 1.64
C PRO A 24 13.11 -1.98 3.17
N ARG A 25 13.87 -1.13 3.84
CA ARG A 25 13.82 -0.98 5.31
C ARG A 25 12.90 0.13 5.79
N HIS A 26 12.50 1.03 4.89
CA HIS A 26 11.51 2.06 5.19
C HIS A 26 10.12 1.45 5.12
N HIS A 27 9.22 1.88 6.01
CA HIS A 27 7.82 1.47 5.93
C HIS A 27 7.14 2.11 4.72
N GLY A 28 6.32 1.32 4.05
CA GLY A 28 5.42 1.82 3.02
C GLY A 28 4.20 2.51 3.63
N HIS A 29 3.30 2.95 2.76
CA HIS A 29 2.03 3.54 3.17
C HIS A 29 1.04 2.49 3.66
N ASP A 30 0.35 2.78 4.76
CA ASP A 30 -0.87 2.06 5.10
C ASP A 30 -2.04 2.45 4.17
N ALA A 31 -3.24 1.93 4.44
CA ALA A 31 -4.41 2.18 3.59
C ALA A 31 -4.82 3.66 3.55
N GLU A 32 -4.75 4.36 4.68
CA GLU A 32 -5.12 5.77 4.77
C GLU A 32 -4.05 6.65 4.11
N GLU A 33 -2.78 6.37 4.41
CA GLU A 33 -1.63 7.03 3.79
C GLU A 33 -1.62 6.82 2.28
N SER A 34 -2.00 5.64 1.80
CA SER A 34 -2.11 5.35 0.37
C SER A 34 -3.19 6.21 -0.31
N ILE A 35 -4.36 6.37 0.32
CA ILE A 35 -5.42 7.26 -0.19
C ILE A 35 -4.91 8.71 -0.28
N ARG A 36 -4.23 9.19 0.76
CA ARG A 36 -3.64 10.54 0.79
C ARG A 36 -2.54 10.69 -0.27
N ALA A 37 -1.65 9.71 -0.43
CA ALA A 37 -0.56 9.75 -1.40
C ALA A 37 -1.07 9.68 -2.85
N MET A 38 -2.13 8.91 -3.13
CA MET A 38 -2.82 8.90 -4.43
C MET A 38 -3.50 10.24 -4.70
N ARG A 39 -4.19 10.80 -3.70
CA ARG A 39 -4.75 12.14 -3.77
C ARG A 39 -3.65 13.15 -4.08
N ASP A 40 -2.54 13.12 -3.38
CA ASP A 40 -1.48 14.13 -3.51
C ASP A 40 -0.56 13.88 -4.73
N GLY A 41 -0.87 12.86 -5.56
CA GLY A 41 -0.16 12.54 -6.80
C GLY A 41 1.21 11.89 -6.59
N GLN A 42 1.53 11.50 -5.36
CA GLN A 42 2.77 10.79 -5.01
C GLN A 42 2.72 9.33 -5.46
N VAL A 43 1.52 8.72 -5.41
CA VAL A 43 1.25 7.41 -5.99
C VAL A 43 0.50 7.59 -7.30
N ARG A 44 0.98 6.92 -8.36
CA ARG A 44 0.39 7.00 -9.70
C ARG A 44 -0.23 5.69 -10.19
N VAL A 45 0.12 4.57 -9.56
CA VAL A 45 -0.38 3.24 -9.92
C VAL A 45 -1.00 2.61 -8.69
N PHE A 46 -2.23 2.13 -8.83
CA PHE A 46 -2.96 1.41 -7.79
C PHE A 46 -3.36 0.03 -8.33
N VAL A 47 -3.08 -1.01 -7.55
CA VAL A 47 -3.45 -2.40 -7.86
C VAL A 47 -4.29 -2.95 -6.72
N ALA A 48 -5.50 -3.41 -7.02
CA ALA A 48 -6.38 -4.08 -6.07
C ALA A 48 -6.60 -5.53 -6.45
N LEU A 49 -6.53 -6.43 -5.47
CA LEU A 49 -6.81 -7.85 -5.64
C LEU A 49 -7.86 -8.29 -4.62
N GLY A 50 -9.00 -8.78 -5.10
CA GLY A 50 -9.99 -9.46 -4.27
C GLY A 50 -10.77 -8.55 -3.29
N GLY A 51 -11.30 -7.41 -3.76
CA GLY A 51 -12.19 -6.57 -2.94
C GLY A 51 -12.61 -5.28 -3.64
N ASN A 52 -13.53 -4.54 -3.00
CA ASN A 52 -13.91 -3.20 -3.43
C ASN A 52 -13.29 -2.16 -2.47
N PHE A 53 -12.12 -1.64 -2.85
CA PHE A 53 -11.35 -0.70 -2.03
C PHE A 53 -12.12 0.58 -1.70
N VAL A 54 -12.91 1.10 -2.64
CA VAL A 54 -13.72 2.32 -2.44
C VAL A 54 -14.79 2.09 -1.38
N ALA A 55 -15.51 0.97 -1.46
CA ALA A 55 -16.57 0.66 -0.51
C ALA A 55 -16.06 0.23 0.88
N ALA A 56 -14.82 -0.25 0.96
CA ALA A 56 -14.20 -0.68 2.21
C ALA A 56 -13.48 0.45 2.95
N ALA A 57 -13.18 1.57 2.28
CA ALA A 57 -12.53 2.72 2.88
C ALA A 57 -13.51 3.55 3.74
N PRO A 58 -13.05 4.20 4.83
CA PRO A 58 -13.93 5.00 5.69
C PRO A 58 -14.56 6.22 4.99
N ASP A 59 -13.88 6.79 4.01
CA ASP A 59 -14.33 7.95 3.23
C ASP A 59 -14.37 7.58 1.74
N THR A 60 -15.57 7.20 1.29
CA THR A 60 -15.84 6.77 -0.08
C THR A 60 -15.52 7.86 -1.10
N ASP A 61 -15.93 9.11 -0.85
CA ASP A 61 -15.80 10.21 -1.82
C ASP A 61 -14.33 10.62 -2.00
N LEU A 62 -13.57 10.67 -0.89
CA LEU A 62 -12.14 10.91 -0.93
C LEU A 62 -11.39 9.80 -1.66
N THR A 63 -11.76 8.55 -1.38
CA THR A 63 -11.11 7.37 -1.97
C THR A 63 -11.37 7.30 -3.47
N GLU A 64 -12.59 7.62 -3.92
CA GLU A 64 -12.92 7.67 -5.34
C GLU A 64 -12.12 8.75 -6.08
N GLN A 65 -12.02 9.96 -5.49
CA GLN A 65 -11.22 11.05 -6.04
C GLN A 65 -9.74 10.69 -6.13
N ALA A 66 -9.20 10.03 -5.11
CA ALA A 66 -7.81 9.57 -5.08
C ALA A 66 -7.55 8.54 -6.21
N LEU A 67 -8.42 7.55 -6.39
CA LEU A 67 -8.27 6.55 -7.45
C LEU A 67 -8.35 7.15 -8.85
N ARG A 68 -9.16 8.20 -9.06
CA ARG A 68 -9.21 8.91 -10.35
C ARG A 68 -7.88 9.56 -10.72
N ARG A 69 -7.04 9.92 -9.74
CA ARG A 69 -5.68 10.47 -9.96
C ARG A 69 -4.64 9.42 -10.35
N CYS A 70 -4.97 8.13 -10.21
CA CYS A 70 -4.12 7.01 -10.63
C CYS A 70 -4.46 6.47 -12.03
N ARG A 71 -5.36 7.11 -12.79
CA ARG A 71 -5.61 6.73 -14.19
C ARG A 71 -4.61 7.45 -15.10
N SER A 72 -3.86 6.67 -15.88
CA SER A 72 -3.04 7.12 -17.02
C SER A 72 -3.90 7.62 -18.17
#